data_AF-A0A7S1S120-F1
#
_entry.id   AF-A0A7S1S120-F1
#
_cell.length_a   1.000
_cell.length_b   1.000
_cell.length_c   1.000
_cell.angle_alpha   90.00
_cell.angle_beta   90.00
_cell.angle_gamma   90.00
#
_symmetry.space_group_name_H-M   'P 1'
#
loop_
_entity.id
_entity.type
_entity.pdbx_description
1 polymer ?
#
loop_
_entity_poly.entity_id
_entity_poly.type
_entity_poly.pdbx_seq_one_letter_code
_entity_poly.pdbx_strand_id
1 'polypeptide(L)'
;AGDASSDLRLPLRDQDVVDSADGEGQQQPGACRAWALWFGQIAVDVLASVAVVYYLNYIAQGNLLGAFFAPLLAAMVLWRGWRYWAGRSWQGAEVPYSCGYISVSGRELYIVATVHISPRAPRDVKAVIDSVKPDVAMIELDEERLDRLRDDDLQKARQPKPEDLQQIKITVGIGSEPVVVLGQRALWNAERAGERVSGRMAFAPDNSYGLYPHGDRVSGRLALVYRGGPDGKRAPFAVKAHQAAKSGAEAVLVINTEDRVPVNRLGSDSILGDLQVALRTRSCGFPRIPVVLLPSSEGERLRQQCEEGSEVQAEFEIMPDHYPRRTLPRRLCQGVALMFSGIGILYGIIGLFKVEVGAEFTEAEKTATARGIPCACIDVD
;
A
#
# COMPACT_ATOMS: atom_id res chain seq x y z
N ALA A 1 -1.92 -12.51 32.48
CA ALA A 1 -2.78 -11.61 31.69
C ALA A 1 -2.39 -11.84 30.24
N GLY A 2 -3.34 -12.38 29.48
CA GLY A 2 -3.08 -13.21 28.30
C GLY A 2 -2.57 -12.45 27.08
N ASP A 3 -1.60 -13.08 26.45
CA ASP A 3 -0.98 -12.75 25.18
C ASP A 3 -1.97 -13.01 24.03
N ALA A 4 -2.36 -11.94 23.33
CA ALA A 4 -3.30 -11.95 22.21
C ALA A 4 -2.63 -11.37 20.95
N SER A 5 -1.45 -11.88 20.63
CA SER A 5 -0.80 -11.71 19.32
C SER A 5 -1.14 -12.93 18.46
N SER A 6 -2.39 -13.03 18.01
CA SER A 6 -2.78 -14.06 17.05
C SER A 6 -2.28 -13.69 15.66
N ASP A 7 -1.32 -14.48 15.19
CA ASP A 7 -1.09 -14.77 13.78
C ASP A 7 -2.40 -14.69 12.99
N LEU A 8 -2.47 -13.78 12.01
CA LEU A 8 -3.51 -13.78 10.98
C LEU A 8 -3.20 -14.88 9.94
N ARG A 9 -2.89 -16.09 10.44
CA ARG A 9 -3.07 -17.32 9.68
C ARG A 9 -4.55 -17.59 9.78
N LEU A 10 -5.27 -17.43 8.67
CA LEU A 10 -6.63 -17.93 8.53
C LEU A 10 -6.66 -19.35 9.12
N PRO A 11 -7.42 -19.62 10.19
CA PRO A 11 -7.62 -20.99 10.61
C PRO A 11 -8.32 -21.66 9.42
N LEU A 12 -7.59 -22.52 8.72
CA LEU A 12 -8.21 -23.63 8.02
C LEU A 12 -8.91 -24.41 9.13
N ARG A 13 -10.18 -24.10 9.30
CA ARG A 13 -11.08 -24.79 10.20
C ARG A 13 -11.03 -26.24 9.77
N ASP A 14 -10.31 -27.06 10.54
CA ASP A 14 -10.39 -28.50 10.42
C ASP A 14 -11.87 -28.85 10.45
N GLN A 15 -12.26 -29.60 9.42
CA GLN A 15 -13.62 -29.99 9.15
C GLN A 15 -14.16 -30.68 10.39
N ASP A 16 -15.10 -30.04 11.07
CA ASP A 16 -16.14 -30.74 11.78
C ASP A 16 -16.88 -31.55 10.72
N VAL A 17 -16.45 -32.80 10.56
CA VAL A 17 -17.22 -33.87 9.95
C VAL A 17 -18.43 -34.07 10.86
N VAL A 18 -19.42 -33.21 10.70
CA VAL A 18 -20.75 -33.48 11.21
C VAL A 18 -21.36 -34.47 10.24
N ASP A 19 -21.25 -35.75 10.61
CA ASP A 19 -22.08 -36.82 10.10
C ASP A 19 -23.55 -36.45 10.31
N SER A 20 -24.10 -35.74 9.34
CA SER A 20 -25.53 -35.58 9.13
C SER A 20 -25.95 -36.68 8.16
N ALA A 21 -26.02 -37.89 8.71
CA ALA A 21 -26.90 -38.92 8.17
C ALA A 21 -28.34 -38.36 8.24
N ASP A 22 -29.11 -38.60 7.18
CA ASP A 22 -30.53 -38.27 7.04
C ASP A 22 -30.86 -36.85 6.53
N GLY A 23 -30.35 -36.54 5.34
CA GLY A 23 -30.89 -35.48 4.48
C GLY A 23 -31.09 -36.01 3.06
N GLU A 24 -32.29 -36.49 2.74
CA GLU A 24 -32.69 -36.91 1.40
C GLU A 24 -32.41 -35.81 0.35
N GLY A 25 -31.35 -36.00 -0.43
CA GLY A 25 -31.45 -36.03 -1.90
C GLY A 25 -32.15 -34.90 -2.62
N GLN A 26 -32.02 -33.63 -2.22
CA GLN A 26 -32.23 -32.52 -3.17
C GLN A 26 -31.00 -32.41 -4.09
N GLN A 27 -30.97 -33.27 -5.11
CA GLN A 27 -30.12 -33.06 -6.29
C GLN A 27 -30.44 -31.67 -6.84
N GLN A 28 -29.56 -30.69 -6.61
CA GLN A 28 -29.66 -29.36 -7.21
C GLN A 28 -29.62 -29.52 -8.75
N PRO A 29 -30.73 -29.36 -9.49
CA PRO A 29 -30.77 -29.53 -10.95
C PRO A 29 -30.11 -28.33 -11.69
N GLY A 30 -29.40 -27.46 -10.96
CA GLY A 30 -28.99 -26.14 -11.40
C GLY A 30 -27.55 -26.07 -11.94
N ALA A 31 -26.63 -26.94 -11.50
CA ALA A 31 -25.22 -26.78 -11.82
C ALA A 31 -24.96 -26.92 -13.33
N CYS A 32 -25.45 -27.99 -13.97
CA CYS A 32 -25.20 -28.23 -15.39
C CYS A 32 -25.86 -27.16 -16.30
N ARG A 33 -27.01 -26.60 -15.88
CA ARG A 33 -27.68 -25.49 -16.58
C ARG A 33 -26.93 -24.17 -16.39
N ALA A 34 -26.41 -23.90 -15.19
CA ALA A 34 -25.61 -22.72 -14.91
C ALA A 34 -24.31 -22.71 -15.73
N TRP A 35 -23.62 -23.85 -15.82
CA TRP A 35 -22.41 -23.99 -16.65
C TRP A 35 -22.72 -23.76 -18.14
N ALA A 36 -23.79 -24.36 -18.67
CA ALA A 36 -24.18 -24.18 -20.06
C ALA A 36 -24.50 -22.71 -20.40
N LEU A 37 -25.18 -22.00 -19.49
CA LEU A 37 -25.45 -20.56 -19.64
C LEU A 37 -24.17 -19.73 -19.60
N TRP A 38 -23.25 -20.06 -18.70
CA TRP A 38 -21.98 -19.35 -18.54
C TRP A 38 -21.07 -19.53 -19.76
N PHE A 39 -20.91 -20.76 -20.26
CA PHE A 39 -20.17 -21.03 -21.49
C PHE A 39 -20.82 -20.42 -22.73
N GLY A 40 -22.16 -20.46 -22.81
CA GLY A 40 -22.91 -19.80 -23.88
C GLY A 40 -22.65 -18.30 -23.92
N GLN A 41 -22.59 -17.66 -22.74
CA GLN A 41 -22.32 -16.23 -22.64
C GLN A 41 -20.88 -15.87 -23.07
N ILE A 42 -19.88 -16.64 -22.61
CA ILE A 42 -18.49 -16.44 -23.04
C ILE A 42 -18.34 -16.62 -24.55
N ALA A 43 -18.98 -17.63 -25.13
CA ALA A 43 -18.93 -17.86 -26.58
C ALA A 43 -19.51 -16.67 -27.36
N VAL A 44 -20.61 -16.09 -26.88
CA VAL A 44 -21.21 -14.88 -27.47
C VAL A 44 -20.26 -13.69 -27.37
N ASP A 45 -19.63 -13.48 -26.21
CA ASP A 45 -18.71 -12.36 -26.00
C ASP A 45 -17.45 -12.48 -26.89
N VAL A 46 -16.89 -13.69 -27.02
CA VAL A 46 -15.75 -13.95 -27.91
C VAL A 46 -16.12 -13.73 -29.38
N LEU A 47 -17.27 -14.24 -29.82
CA LEU A 47 -17.72 -14.06 -31.20
C LEU A 47 -18.00 -12.59 -31.52
N ALA A 48 -18.59 -11.85 -30.59
CA ALA A 48 -18.79 -10.41 -30.73
C ALA A 48 -17.46 -9.66 -30.81
N SER A 49 -16.48 -10.03 -29.98
CA SER A 49 -15.14 -9.42 -29.98
C SER A 49 -14.38 -9.71 -31.28
N VAL A 50 -14.42 -10.94 -31.79
CA VAL A 50 -13.82 -11.31 -33.08
C VAL A 50 -14.48 -10.55 -34.23
N ALA A 51 -15.82 -10.46 -34.25
CA ALA A 51 -16.54 -9.70 -35.26
C ALA A 51 -16.16 -8.20 -35.23
N VAL A 52 -16.02 -7.64 -34.03
CA VAL A 52 -15.56 -6.26 -33.81
C VAL A 52 -14.14 -6.06 -34.33
N VAL A 53 -13.20 -6.90 -33.92
CA VAL A 53 -11.78 -6.79 -34.30
C VAL A 53 -11.59 -7.00 -35.81
N TYR A 54 -12.31 -7.95 -36.41
CA TYR A 54 -12.27 -8.21 -37.84
C TYR A 54 -12.83 -7.01 -38.64
N TYR A 55 -13.97 -6.46 -38.21
CA TYR A 55 -14.59 -5.29 -38.85
C TYR A 55 -13.70 -4.04 -38.77
N LEU A 56 -13.10 -3.78 -37.61
CA LEU A 56 -12.18 -2.66 -37.39
C LEU A 56 -10.93 -2.74 -38.25
N ASN A 57 -10.38 -3.94 -38.47
CA ASN A 57 -9.14 -4.11 -39.23
C ASN A 57 -9.33 -4.16 -40.75
N TYR A 58 -10.50 -4.61 -41.25
CA TYR A 58 -10.66 -4.89 -42.68
C TYR A 58 -11.69 -4.01 -43.42
N ILE A 59 -12.64 -3.38 -42.73
CA ILE A 59 -13.80 -2.73 -43.39
C ILE A 59 -13.86 -1.21 -43.12
N ALA A 60 -13.20 -0.72 -42.07
CA ALA A 60 -13.24 0.68 -41.66
C ALA A 60 -12.33 1.61 -42.51
N GLN A 61 -12.64 1.77 -43.80
CA GLN A 61 -12.24 2.94 -44.60
C GLN A 61 -13.51 3.69 -45.02
N GLY A 62 -13.87 4.80 -44.33
CA GLY A 62 -14.97 5.71 -44.71
C GLY A 62 -15.99 6.02 -43.60
N ASN A 63 -17.13 6.65 -43.98
CA ASN A 63 -18.28 7.08 -43.13
C ASN A 63 -19.00 5.97 -42.33
N LEU A 64 -18.38 4.80 -42.19
CA LEU A 64 -18.91 3.59 -41.54
C LEU A 64 -18.66 3.51 -40.03
N LEU A 65 -17.95 4.49 -39.45
CA LEU A 65 -17.78 4.59 -38.00
C LEU A 65 -19.13 4.56 -37.26
N GLY A 66 -20.15 5.26 -37.80
CA GLY A 66 -21.51 5.29 -37.24
C GLY A 66 -22.24 3.94 -37.34
N ALA A 67 -21.99 3.16 -38.40
CA ALA A 67 -22.58 1.84 -38.59
C ALA A 67 -21.99 0.78 -37.64
N PHE A 68 -20.78 1.01 -37.11
CA PHE A 68 -20.16 0.18 -36.09
C PHE A 68 -20.61 0.56 -34.67
N PHE A 69 -20.65 1.86 -34.35
CA PHE A 69 -21.06 2.31 -33.02
C PHE A 69 -22.55 2.08 -32.74
N ALA A 70 -23.42 2.09 -33.75
CA ALA A 70 -24.86 1.85 -33.58
C ALA A 70 -25.19 0.44 -33.02
N PRO A 71 -24.72 -0.69 -33.60
CA PRO A 71 -24.98 -2.01 -33.06
C PRO A 71 -24.24 -2.26 -31.74
N LEU A 72 -23.04 -1.70 -31.55
CA LEU A 72 -22.36 -1.76 -30.25
C LEU A 72 -23.17 -1.06 -29.17
N LEU A 73 -23.66 0.16 -29.44
CA LEU A 73 -24.54 0.90 -28.54
C LEU A 73 -25.85 0.14 -28.28
N ALA A 74 -26.46 -0.43 -29.32
CA ALA A 74 -27.68 -1.24 -29.19
C ALA A 74 -27.44 -2.49 -28.34
N ALA A 75 -26.34 -3.21 -28.55
CA ALA A 75 -25.95 -4.35 -27.75
C ALA A 75 -25.70 -3.95 -26.28
N MET A 76 -25.00 -2.84 -26.04
CA MET A 76 -24.79 -2.31 -24.69
C MET A 76 -26.11 -1.94 -24.01
N VAL A 77 -27.07 -1.35 -24.74
CA VAL A 77 -28.40 -0.99 -24.22
C VAL A 77 -29.22 -2.25 -23.92
N LEU A 78 -29.26 -3.21 -24.84
CA LEU A 78 -29.97 -4.48 -24.65
C LEU A 78 -29.39 -5.28 -23.48
N TRP A 79 -28.06 -5.36 -23.39
CA TRP A 79 -27.36 -5.96 -22.27
C TRP A 79 -27.72 -5.28 -20.94
N ARG A 80 -27.77 -3.94 -20.91
CA ARG A 80 -28.20 -3.20 -19.73
C ARG A 80 -29.66 -3.45 -19.36
N GLY A 81 -30.56 -3.50 -20.34
CA GLY A 81 -31.97 -3.83 -20.12
C GLY A 81 -32.15 -5.24 -19.56
N TRP A 82 -31.41 -6.20 -20.12
CA TRP A 82 -31.41 -7.57 -19.62
C TRP A 82 -30.84 -7.68 -18.21
N ARG A 83 -29.70 -7.05 -17.91
CA ARG A 83 -29.12 -7.02 -16.56
C ARG A 83 -30.05 -6.37 -15.54
N TYR A 84 -30.73 -5.29 -15.90
CA TYR A 84 -31.73 -4.65 -15.03
C TYR A 84 -32.91 -5.60 -14.73
N TRP A 85 -33.36 -6.34 -15.74
CA TRP A 85 -34.46 -7.30 -15.59
C TRP A 85 -34.06 -8.56 -14.82
N ALA A 86 -32.93 -9.17 -15.18
CA ALA A 86 -32.41 -10.40 -14.59
C ALA A 86 -31.77 -10.18 -13.21
N GLY A 87 -31.29 -8.97 -12.92
CA GLY A 87 -30.58 -8.62 -11.69
C GLY A 87 -31.46 -8.28 -10.49
N ARG A 88 -32.79 -8.48 -10.56
CA ARG A 88 -33.72 -8.13 -9.47
C ARG A 88 -33.82 -9.17 -8.35
N SER A 89 -33.02 -10.24 -8.34
CA SER A 89 -33.14 -11.31 -7.35
C SER A 89 -31.89 -11.60 -6.52
N TRP A 90 -30.95 -10.65 -6.39
CA TRP A 90 -29.82 -10.84 -5.47
C TRP A 90 -30.32 -10.67 -4.03
N GLN A 91 -30.10 -11.68 -3.21
CA GLN A 91 -30.72 -11.89 -1.91
C GLN A 91 -30.44 -10.72 -0.94
N GLY A 92 -31.48 -10.02 -0.54
CA GLY A 92 -31.56 -9.27 0.73
C GLY A 92 -30.96 -7.86 0.80
N ALA A 93 -29.92 -7.52 0.03
CA ALA A 93 -29.27 -6.21 0.11
C ALA A 93 -29.49 -5.36 -1.15
N GLU A 94 -29.99 -4.12 -0.97
CA GLU A 94 -30.01 -3.12 -2.03
C GLU A 94 -28.57 -2.62 -2.28
N VAL A 95 -27.91 -3.18 -3.29
CA VAL A 95 -26.57 -2.77 -3.71
C VAL A 95 -26.62 -1.93 -5.00
N PRO A 96 -25.71 -0.95 -5.19
CA PRO A 96 -25.64 -0.15 -6.41
C PRO A 96 -25.37 -1.01 -7.65
N TYR A 97 -25.75 -0.49 -8.81
CA TYR A 97 -25.56 -1.17 -10.10
C TYR A 97 -24.09 -1.46 -10.46
N SER A 98 -23.16 -0.72 -9.86
CA SER A 98 -21.71 -0.87 -9.98
C SER A 98 -21.18 -2.05 -9.16
N CYS A 99 -22.01 -2.69 -8.34
CA CYS A 99 -21.62 -3.80 -7.49
C CYS A 99 -21.93 -5.16 -8.16
N GLY A 100 -20.93 -6.03 -8.22
CA GLY A 100 -21.08 -7.46 -8.48
C GLY A 100 -21.17 -8.24 -7.18
N TYR A 101 -21.86 -9.37 -7.18
CA TYR A 101 -21.98 -10.27 -6.04
C TYR A 101 -21.62 -11.69 -6.44
N ILE A 102 -20.85 -12.35 -5.58
CA ILE A 102 -20.46 -13.75 -5.70
C ILE A 102 -20.66 -14.39 -4.33
N SER A 103 -21.33 -15.53 -4.27
CA SER A 103 -21.45 -16.33 -3.04
C SER A 103 -20.94 -17.74 -3.28
N VAL A 104 -19.99 -18.17 -2.45
CA VAL A 104 -19.36 -19.49 -2.54
C VAL A 104 -19.16 -20.03 -1.12
N SER A 105 -19.67 -21.22 -0.85
CA SER A 105 -19.48 -21.94 0.42
C SER A 105 -19.84 -21.11 1.66
N GLY A 106 -20.95 -20.37 1.61
CA GLY A 106 -21.44 -19.54 2.71
C GLY A 106 -20.64 -18.25 2.93
N ARG A 107 -19.70 -17.92 2.04
CA ARG A 107 -19.01 -16.63 2.01
C ARG A 107 -19.56 -15.78 0.90
N GLU A 108 -19.67 -14.49 1.17
CA GLU A 108 -20.20 -13.50 0.23
C GLU A 108 -19.11 -12.49 -0.13
N LEU A 109 -18.97 -12.23 -1.43
CA LEU A 109 -18.05 -11.25 -1.97
C LEU A 109 -18.83 -10.23 -2.79
N TYR A 110 -18.70 -8.97 -2.38
CA TYR A 110 -19.27 -7.83 -3.08
C TYR A 110 -18.13 -7.06 -3.76
N ILE A 111 -18.12 -7.06 -5.10
CA ILE A 111 -17.11 -6.38 -5.92
C ILE A 111 -17.69 -5.06 -6.38
N VAL A 112 -17.24 -3.95 -5.79
CA VAL A 112 -17.67 -2.62 -6.20
C VAL A 112 -16.79 -2.15 -7.35
N ALA A 113 -17.27 -2.28 -8.59
CA ALA A 113 -16.56 -1.81 -9.76
C ALA A 113 -16.69 -0.29 -9.88
N THR A 114 -15.67 0.43 -9.44
CA THR A 114 -15.62 1.88 -9.55
C THR A 114 -14.90 2.31 -10.82
N VAL A 115 -15.38 3.41 -11.40
CA VAL A 115 -14.60 4.19 -12.34
C VAL A 115 -13.92 5.28 -11.52
N HIS A 116 -12.59 5.28 -11.42
CA HIS A 116 -11.82 6.15 -10.50
C HIS A 116 -12.06 7.66 -10.65
N ILE A 117 -12.75 8.08 -11.71
CA ILE A 117 -13.06 9.47 -12.04
C ILE A 117 -14.55 9.81 -11.83
N SER A 118 -15.35 8.84 -11.40
CA SER A 118 -16.78 9.03 -11.23
C SER A 118 -17.07 9.63 -9.85
N PRO A 119 -17.72 10.80 -9.76
CA PRO A 119 -18.12 11.37 -8.46
C PRO A 119 -19.16 10.50 -7.73
N ARG A 120 -19.74 9.52 -8.42
CA ARG A 120 -20.65 8.54 -7.84
C ARG A 120 -19.93 7.37 -7.17
N ALA A 121 -18.70 7.05 -7.59
CA ALA A 121 -17.93 5.92 -7.06
C ALA A 121 -17.82 5.91 -5.52
N PRO A 122 -17.43 6.99 -4.82
CA PRO A 122 -17.38 6.98 -3.36
C PRO A 122 -18.75 6.75 -2.73
N ARG A 123 -19.83 7.28 -3.33
CA ARG A 123 -21.20 7.08 -2.82
C ARG A 123 -21.65 5.64 -2.95
N ASP A 124 -21.33 4.99 -4.07
CA ASP A 124 -21.66 3.59 -4.29
C ASP A 124 -20.88 2.69 -3.31
N VAL A 125 -19.57 2.94 -3.11
CA VAL A 125 -18.76 2.24 -2.09
C VAL A 125 -19.35 2.39 -0.69
N LYS A 126 -19.63 3.62 -0.28
CA LYS A 126 -20.24 3.90 1.02
C LYS A 126 -21.58 3.16 1.17
N ALA A 127 -22.44 3.23 0.16
CA ALA A 127 -23.74 2.58 0.18
C ALA A 127 -23.62 1.06 0.35
N VAL A 128 -22.65 0.42 -0.31
CA VAL A 128 -22.39 -1.03 -0.15
C VAL A 128 -21.92 -1.35 1.26
N ILE A 129 -20.93 -0.63 1.79
CA ILE A 129 -20.43 -0.88 3.15
C ILE A 129 -21.54 -0.66 4.19
N ASP A 130 -22.37 0.38 4.00
CA ASP A 130 -23.48 0.72 4.88
C ASP A 130 -24.61 -0.33 4.86
N SER A 131 -24.93 -0.88 3.68
CA SER A 131 -26.03 -1.84 3.51
C SER A 131 -25.62 -3.28 3.82
N VAL A 132 -24.45 -3.73 3.32
CA VAL A 132 -23.96 -5.10 3.45
C VAL A 132 -23.34 -5.34 4.83
N LYS A 133 -22.68 -4.33 5.41
CA LYS A 133 -21.91 -4.46 6.67
C LYS A 133 -20.90 -5.61 6.62
N PRO A 134 -19.92 -5.57 5.70
CA PRO A 134 -18.98 -6.66 5.51
C PRO A 134 -18.10 -6.88 6.75
N ASP A 135 -17.62 -8.12 6.92
CA ASP A 135 -16.63 -8.46 7.96
C ASP A 135 -15.25 -7.82 7.70
N VAL A 136 -14.93 -7.57 6.43
CA VAL A 136 -13.69 -6.93 5.98
C VAL A 136 -13.94 -6.12 4.71
N ALA A 137 -13.36 -4.92 4.63
CA ALA A 137 -13.28 -4.14 3.40
C ALA A 137 -11.91 -4.35 2.76
N MET A 138 -11.90 -4.70 1.47
CA MET A 138 -10.67 -4.95 0.70
C MET A 138 -10.55 -3.89 -0.40
N ILE A 139 -9.43 -3.17 -0.42
CA ILE A 139 -9.13 -2.13 -1.41
C ILE A 139 -8.11 -2.68 -2.41
N GLU A 140 -8.47 -2.73 -3.69
CA GLU A 140 -7.56 -3.09 -4.79
C GLU A 140 -6.67 -1.89 -5.14
N LEU A 141 -5.80 -1.54 -4.20
CA LEU A 141 -4.79 -0.48 -4.31
C LEU A 141 -3.67 -0.78 -3.33
N ASP A 142 -2.41 -0.60 -3.73
CA ASP A 142 -1.29 -0.77 -2.80
C ASP A 142 -1.32 0.30 -1.68
N GLU A 143 -0.79 -0.03 -0.50
CA GLU A 143 -0.83 0.85 0.68
C GLU A 143 -0.10 2.19 0.43
N GLU A 144 0.97 2.18 -0.38
CA GLU A 144 1.74 3.38 -0.73
C GLU A 144 0.89 4.35 -1.55
N ARG A 145 0.08 3.83 -2.48
CA ARG A 145 -0.84 4.63 -3.29
C ARG A 145 -2.01 5.12 -2.46
N LEU A 146 -2.58 4.30 -1.58
CA LEU A 146 -3.65 4.72 -0.67
C LEU A 146 -3.15 5.85 0.25
N ASP A 147 -1.94 5.72 0.79
CA ASP A 147 -1.29 6.76 1.61
C ASP A 147 -1.28 8.13 0.95
N ARG A 148 -0.94 8.19 -0.35
CA ARG A 148 -0.89 9.43 -1.11
C ARG A 148 -2.26 10.05 -1.37
N LEU A 149 -3.32 9.25 -1.31
CA LEU A 149 -4.70 9.72 -1.49
C LEU A 149 -5.33 10.19 -0.17
N ARG A 150 -4.81 9.77 0.98
CA ARG A 150 -5.32 10.19 2.30
C ARG A 150 -5.13 11.69 2.50
N ASP A 151 -6.19 12.36 2.96
CA ASP A 151 -6.12 13.76 3.38
C ASP A 151 -5.16 13.92 4.57
N ASP A 152 -4.47 15.07 4.63
CA ASP A 152 -3.53 15.42 5.70
C ASP A 152 -4.13 15.26 7.10
N ASP A 153 -5.42 15.54 7.26
CA ASP A 153 -6.11 15.45 8.55
C ASP A 153 -6.30 14.00 8.99
N LEU A 154 -6.61 13.09 8.05
CA LEU A 154 -6.70 11.66 8.32
C LEU A 154 -5.32 11.10 8.69
N GLN A 155 -4.27 11.53 7.99
CA GLN A 155 -2.90 11.14 8.31
C GLN A 155 -2.47 11.63 9.71
N LYS A 156 -2.77 12.90 10.04
CA LYS A 156 -2.46 13.48 11.36
C LYS A 156 -3.27 12.85 12.49
N ALA A 157 -4.48 12.37 12.24
CA ALA A 157 -5.28 11.70 13.26
C ALA A 157 -4.74 10.29 13.58
N ARG A 158 -4.16 9.57 12.61
CA ARG A 158 -3.71 8.19 12.79
C ARG A 158 -2.44 8.08 13.60
N GLN A 159 -2.47 7.28 14.66
CA GLN A 159 -1.25 6.88 15.36
C GLN A 159 -0.76 5.56 14.76
N PRO A 160 0.57 5.41 14.53
CA PRO A 160 1.11 4.13 14.12
C PRO A 160 0.86 3.10 15.21
N LYS A 161 0.46 1.90 14.83
CA LYS A 161 0.29 0.82 15.79
C LYS A 161 1.67 0.32 16.24
N PRO A 162 1.86 -0.08 17.51
CA PRO A 162 3.15 -0.58 17.98
C PRO A 162 3.72 -1.73 17.15
N GLU A 163 2.88 -2.63 16.64
CA GLU A 163 3.26 -3.73 15.75
C GLU A 163 3.78 -3.28 14.38
N ASP A 164 3.42 -2.06 13.96
CA ASP A 164 3.91 -1.46 12.72
C ASP A 164 5.25 -0.75 12.90
N LEU A 165 5.75 -0.62 14.14
CA LEU A 165 6.98 0.10 14.47
C LEU A 165 8.15 -0.87 14.72
N GLN A 166 9.33 -0.45 14.28
CA GLN A 166 10.57 -1.18 14.53
C GLN A 166 10.93 -1.12 16.01
N GLN A 167 11.00 -2.28 16.66
CA GLN A 167 11.50 -2.38 18.03
C GLN A 167 13.02 -2.34 18.03
N ILE A 168 13.60 -1.44 18.83
CA ILE A 168 15.04 -1.29 19.01
C ILE A 168 15.36 -1.48 20.49
N LYS A 169 16.19 -2.48 20.80
CA LYS A 169 16.71 -2.69 22.15
C LYS A 169 17.92 -1.81 22.34
N ILE A 170 17.91 -0.98 23.36
CA ILE A 170 18.97 -0.02 23.64
C ILE A 170 19.53 -0.26 25.04
N THR A 171 20.85 -0.41 25.13
CA THR A 171 21.58 -0.56 26.38
C THR A 171 22.52 0.62 26.55
N VAL A 172 22.43 1.32 27.68
CA VAL A 172 23.26 2.48 28.01
C VAL A 172 24.21 2.13 29.15
N GLY A 173 25.50 2.02 28.86
CA GLY A 173 26.53 1.59 29.81
C GLY A 173 26.59 0.08 29.97
N ILE A 174 27.69 -0.40 30.54
CA ILE A 174 27.97 -1.82 30.73
C ILE A 174 27.09 -2.37 31.85
N GLY A 175 26.30 -3.41 31.55
CA GLY A 175 25.48 -4.13 32.52
C GLY A 175 24.11 -3.52 32.80
N SER A 176 23.73 -2.45 32.10
CA SER A 176 22.37 -1.89 32.19
C SER A 176 21.36 -2.78 31.47
N GLU A 177 20.14 -2.85 32.02
CA GLU A 177 19.02 -3.54 31.36
C GLU A 177 18.63 -2.83 30.05
N PRO A 178 18.33 -3.59 28.98
CA PRO A 178 17.93 -3.00 27.70
C PRO A 178 16.53 -2.38 27.78
N VAL A 179 16.41 -1.17 27.25
CA VAL A 179 15.13 -0.47 27.07
C VAL A 179 14.68 -0.63 25.62
N VAL A 180 13.39 -0.91 25.40
CA VAL A 180 12.83 -1.00 24.04
C VAL A 180 12.32 0.37 23.61
N VAL A 181 12.83 0.86 22.48
CA VAL A 181 12.36 2.07 21.80
C VAL A 181 11.68 1.68 20.50
N LEU A 182 10.52 2.26 20.22
CA LEU A 182 9.78 2.07 18.98
C LEU A 182 10.11 3.18 18.00
N GLY A 183 10.52 2.81 16.78
CA GLY A 183 10.86 3.76 15.72
C GLY A 183 10.21 3.42 14.39
N GLN A 184 10.04 4.43 13.52
CA GLN A 184 9.50 4.21 12.18
C GLN A 184 10.61 3.80 11.21
N ARG A 185 10.37 2.79 10.39
CA ARG A 185 11.34 2.25 9.42
C ARG A 185 11.23 2.91 8.04
N ALA A 186 12.34 2.91 7.31
CA ALA A 186 12.33 3.26 5.90
C ALA A 186 11.82 2.10 5.03
N LEU A 187 11.21 2.44 3.88
CA LEU A 187 10.63 1.47 2.93
C LEU A 187 11.62 0.37 2.52
N TRP A 188 12.89 0.75 2.31
CA TRP A 188 13.93 -0.17 1.83
C TRP A 188 14.50 -1.07 2.92
N ASN A 189 14.19 -0.85 4.20
CA ASN A 189 14.67 -1.74 5.25
C ASN A 189 14.22 -3.19 4.99
N ALA A 190 13.03 -3.38 4.43
CA ALA A 190 12.47 -4.70 4.13
C ALA A 190 13.30 -5.55 3.15
N GLU A 191 14.20 -4.95 2.37
CA GLU A 191 15.17 -5.70 1.55
C GLU A 191 16.16 -6.51 2.41
N ARG A 192 16.24 -6.21 3.71
CA ARG A 192 17.08 -6.89 4.70
C ARG A 192 16.22 -7.48 5.84
N ALA A 193 14.94 -7.76 5.59
CA ALA A 193 14.05 -8.31 6.61
C ALA A 193 14.60 -9.62 7.21
N GLY A 194 14.51 -9.76 8.54
CA GLY A 194 15.05 -10.87 9.32
C GLY A 194 16.55 -10.73 9.66
N GLU A 195 17.26 -9.76 9.07
CA GLU A 195 18.64 -9.51 9.45
C GLU A 195 18.72 -8.80 10.80
N ARG A 196 19.67 -9.24 11.65
CA ARG A 196 19.97 -8.62 12.93
C ARG A 196 21.08 -7.59 12.79
N VAL A 197 20.79 -6.38 13.25
CA VAL A 197 21.75 -5.28 13.31
C VAL A 197 22.03 -4.97 14.77
N SER A 198 23.30 -5.01 15.14
CA SER A 198 23.76 -4.66 16.49
C SER A 198 25.06 -3.86 16.39
N GLY A 199 25.21 -2.85 17.23
CA GLY A 199 26.44 -2.07 17.25
C GLY A 199 26.40 -0.94 18.27
N ARG A 200 27.60 -0.40 18.55
CA ARG A 200 27.73 0.84 19.32
C ARG A 200 27.17 2.00 18.51
N MET A 201 26.49 2.92 19.18
CA MET A 201 26.01 4.15 18.57
C MET A 201 27.14 5.18 18.50
N ALA A 202 27.13 6.01 17.47
CA ALA A 202 28.06 7.12 17.32
C ALA A 202 27.32 8.36 16.81
N PHE A 203 27.45 9.47 17.53
CA PHE A 203 26.98 10.78 17.11
C PHE A 203 28.19 11.65 16.70
N ALA A 204 28.11 12.32 15.56
CA ALA A 204 29.17 13.19 15.05
C ALA A 204 28.68 14.65 15.02
N PRO A 205 29.06 15.50 15.98
CA PRO A 205 28.53 16.87 16.08
C PRO A 205 28.81 17.73 14.84
N ASP A 206 29.96 17.54 14.20
CA ASP A 206 30.39 18.20 12.97
C ASP A 206 29.63 17.74 11.71
N ASN A 207 28.93 16.62 11.79
CA ASN A 207 28.06 16.09 10.74
C ASN A 207 26.75 15.58 11.36
N SER A 208 26.14 16.40 12.21
CA SER A 208 24.98 16.02 13.03
C SER A 208 23.75 15.62 12.20
N TYR A 209 23.68 16.06 10.95
CA TYR A 209 22.62 15.68 10.00
C TYR A 209 23.04 14.54 9.04
N GLY A 210 24.25 14.02 9.09
CA GLY A 210 24.72 12.92 8.22
C GLY A 210 24.62 13.21 6.73
N LEU A 211 24.84 14.45 6.31
CA LEU A 211 24.73 14.84 4.88
C LEU A 211 26.03 14.61 4.09
N TYR A 212 27.12 14.39 4.82
CA TYR A 212 28.46 14.15 4.29
C TYR A 212 28.98 12.78 4.75
N PRO A 213 30.04 12.24 4.14
CA PRO A 213 30.74 11.08 4.67
C PRO A 213 31.17 11.32 6.13
N HIS A 214 30.98 10.32 6.99
CA HIS A 214 31.27 10.39 8.43
C HIS A 214 32.72 10.02 8.77
N GLY A 215 33.49 9.50 7.80
CA GLY A 215 34.82 8.95 8.04
C GLY A 215 34.78 7.75 8.99
N ASP A 216 35.89 7.49 9.68
CA ASP A 216 36.06 6.28 10.50
C ASP A 216 35.21 6.26 11.78
N ARG A 217 34.63 7.41 12.18
CA ARG A 217 33.88 7.55 13.45
C ARG A 217 32.67 6.62 13.56
N VAL A 218 32.05 6.29 12.42
CA VAL A 218 30.85 5.45 12.37
C VAL A 218 31.12 4.07 11.77
N SER A 219 32.38 3.75 11.42
CA SER A 219 32.72 2.47 10.81
C SER A 219 32.45 1.32 11.79
N GLY A 220 31.65 0.34 11.38
CA GLY A 220 31.17 -0.77 12.22
C GLY A 220 30.22 -0.34 13.35
N ARG A 221 29.62 0.85 13.25
CA ARG A 221 28.76 1.44 14.29
C ARG A 221 27.40 1.85 13.72
N LEU A 222 26.47 2.18 14.60
CA LEU A 222 25.16 2.73 14.27
C LEU A 222 25.26 4.26 14.32
N ALA A 223 25.07 4.93 13.18
CA ALA A 223 25.15 6.39 13.12
C ALA A 223 23.87 7.02 13.70
N LEU A 224 24.00 7.91 14.67
CA LEU A 224 22.91 8.74 15.18
C LEU A 224 22.97 10.12 14.51
N VAL A 225 21.86 10.57 13.92
CA VAL A 225 21.79 11.85 13.19
C VAL A 225 20.44 12.54 13.38
N TYR A 226 20.36 13.84 13.11
CA TYR A 226 19.10 14.60 13.12
C TYR A 226 18.27 14.43 11.84
N ARG A 227 16.94 14.51 11.97
CA ARG A 227 16.02 14.69 10.84
C ARG A 227 16.24 16.05 10.18
N GLY A 228 16.00 16.12 8.86
CA GLY A 228 16.19 17.34 8.09
C GLY A 228 17.67 17.65 7.85
N GLY A 229 17.98 18.91 7.58
CA GLY A 229 19.32 19.42 7.36
C GLY A 229 19.53 20.75 8.10
N PRO A 230 20.72 21.35 7.95
CA PRO A 230 21.02 22.66 8.52
C PRO A 230 19.96 23.71 8.15
N ASP A 231 19.70 24.65 9.05
CA ASP A 231 18.70 25.73 8.90
C ASP A 231 17.26 25.22 8.67
N GLY A 232 16.95 24.00 9.12
CA GLY A 232 15.63 23.40 8.92
C GLY A 232 15.36 22.96 7.48
N LYS A 233 16.36 22.97 6.60
CA LYS A 233 16.21 22.53 5.21
C LYS A 233 15.81 21.06 5.16
N ARG A 234 14.94 20.68 4.22
CA ARG A 234 14.60 19.28 4.00
C ARG A 234 15.83 18.51 3.48
N ALA A 235 16.14 17.38 4.10
CA ALA A 235 17.16 16.46 3.62
C ALA A 235 16.62 15.03 3.58
N PRO A 236 16.65 14.33 2.44
CA PRO A 236 16.11 12.98 2.33
C PRO A 236 16.86 11.97 3.20
N PHE A 237 16.12 11.07 3.85
CA PHE A 237 16.68 9.98 4.66
C PHE A 237 17.64 9.09 3.89
N ALA A 238 17.34 8.83 2.60
CA ALA A 238 18.18 8.01 1.74
C ALA A 238 19.58 8.61 1.52
N VAL A 239 19.73 9.96 1.52
CA VAL A 239 21.06 10.58 1.44
C VAL A 239 21.88 10.23 2.68
N LYS A 240 21.29 10.35 3.86
CA LYS A 240 21.95 10.05 5.14
C LYS A 240 22.44 8.60 5.18
N ALA A 241 21.56 7.67 4.79
CA ALA A 241 21.86 6.25 4.71
C ALA A 241 23.00 5.94 3.73
N HIS A 242 22.98 6.51 2.53
CA HIS A 242 24.04 6.32 1.54
C HIS A 242 25.39 6.86 2.01
N GLN A 243 25.43 8.03 2.66
CA GLN A 243 26.69 8.61 3.14
C GLN A 243 27.25 7.85 4.35
N ALA A 244 26.39 7.44 5.28
CA ALA A 244 26.77 6.60 6.41
C ALA A 244 27.27 5.22 5.95
N ALA A 245 26.59 4.58 4.99
CA ALA A 245 27.02 3.30 4.40
C ALA A 245 28.39 3.39 3.73
N LYS A 246 28.66 4.49 2.99
CA LYS A 246 29.99 4.75 2.40
C LYS A 246 31.10 4.88 3.45
N SER A 247 30.73 5.23 4.69
CA SER A 247 31.64 5.35 5.83
C SER A 247 31.71 4.07 6.68
N GLY A 248 31.06 2.99 6.22
CA GLY A 248 31.05 1.70 6.91
C GLY A 248 30.11 1.62 8.11
N ALA A 249 29.14 2.52 8.26
CA ALA A 249 28.10 2.37 9.28
C ALA A 249 27.22 1.15 8.98
N GLU A 250 26.67 0.52 10.02
CA GLU A 250 25.79 -0.64 9.89
C GLU A 250 24.30 -0.26 9.80
N ALA A 251 23.92 0.88 10.40
CA ALA A 251 22.59 1.48 10.29
C ALA A 251 22.63 2.98 10.58
N VAL A 252 21.52 3.67 10.29
CA VAL A 252 21.29 5.05 10.73
C VAL A 252 20.05 5.14 11.60
N LEU A 253 20.22 5.68 12.80
CA LEU A 253 19.15 6.08 13.69
C LEU A 253 18.96 7.59 13.56
N VAL A 254 17.74 8.03 13.26
CA VAL A 254 17.44 9.43 12.98
C VAL A 254 16.58 9.99 14.11
N ILE A 255 17.03 11.07 14.74
CA ILE A 255 16.30 11.80 15.77
C ILE A 255 15.23 12.64 15.07
N ASN A 256 13.96 12.37 15.37
CA ASN A 256 12.85 13.14 14.83
C ASN A 256 12.78 14.54 15.44
N THR A 257 12.09 15.46 14.77
CA THR A 257 11.79 16.79 15.31
C THR A 257 10.66 16.76 16.34
N GLU A 258 9.79 15.75 16.26
CA GLU A 258 8.62 15.55 17.11
C GLU A 258 8.73 14.20 17.82
N ASP A 259 8.11 14.07 19.00
CA ASP A 259 8.02 12.78 19.68
C ASP A 259 7.17 11.77 18.93
N ARG A 260 6.18 12.24 18.19
CA ARG A 260 5.33 11.38 17.39
C ARG A 260 6.05 10.97 16.10
N VAL A 261 6.24 9.66 15.92
CA VAL A 261 6.71 9.10 14.66
C VAL A 261 5.56 9.04 13.64
N PRO A 262 5.83 9.26 12.34
CA PRO A 262 4.79 9.25 11.31
C PRO A 262 4.27 7.83 11.05
N VAL A 263 3.03 7.71 10.60
CA VAL A 263 2.42 6.43 10.19
C VAL A 263 3.07 5.89 8.93
N ASN A 264 3.35 6.78 7.97
CA ASN A 264 3.89 6.40 6.68
C ASN A 264 5.38 6.05 6.82
N ARG A 265 5.83 5.09 6.00
CA ARG A 265 7.24 4.71 5.93
C ARG A 265 8.13 5.84 5.46
N LEU A 266 9.38 5.84 5.91
CA LEU A 266 10.35 6.84 5.49
C LEU A 266 10.83 6.56 4.05
N GLY A 267 11.05 7.63 3.28
CA GLY A 267 11.67 7.52 1.96
C GLY A 267 10.70 7.58 0.78
N SER A 268 9.41 7.79 1.02
CA SER A 268 8.41 8.05 -0.01
C SER A 268 8.53 9.49 -0.51
N ASP A 269 9.56 9.76 -1.32
CA ASP A 269 9.70 11.04 -2.00
C ASP A 269 9.11 11.01 -3.41
N SER A 270 8.92 12.21 -3.94
CA SER A 270 8.66 12.45 -5.35
C SER A 270 9.81 11.93 -6.23
N ILE A 271 9.54 11.70 -7.52
CA ILE A 271 10.56 11.30 -8.50
C ILE A 271 11.72 12.31 -8.55
N LEU A 272 11.42 13.61 -8.43
CA LEU A 272 12.44 14.66 -8.36
C LEU A 272 13.30 14.54 -7.10
N GLY A 273 12.70 14.20 -5.96
CA GLY A 273 13.42 13.92 -4.72
C GLY A 273 14.36 12.74 -4.86
N ASP A 274 13.91 11.63 -5.44
CA ASP A 274 14.77 10.47 -5.68
C ASP A 274 15.91 10.77 -6.68
N LEU A 275 15.63 11.55 -7.74
CA LEU A 275 16.66 11.97 -8.68
C LEU A 275 17.73 12.82 -7.96
N GLN A 276 17.30 13.72 -7.08
CA GLN A 276 18.22 14.50 -6.25
C GLN A 276 19.07 13.60 -5.34
N VAL A 277 18.46 12.57 -4.73
CA VAL A 277 19.18 11.55 -3.96
C VAL A 277 20.21 10.86 -4.84
N ALA A 278 19.83 10.41 -6.04
CA ALA A 278 20.72 9.68 -6.93
C ALA A 278 21.88 10.53 -7.43
N LEU A 279 21.64 11.79 -7.77
CA LEU A 279 22.71 12.72 -8.16
C LEU A 279 23.68 12.98 -7.00
N ARG A 280 23.18 13.20 -5.78
CA ARG A 280 24.02 13.46 -4.60
C ARG A 280 24.81 12.24 -4.14
N THR A 281 24.20 11.07 -4.21
CA THR A 281 24.78 9.82 -3.69
C THR A 281 25.53 9.04 -4.77
N ARG A 282 25.34 9.39 -6.05
CA ARG A 282 25.79 8.63 -7.23
C ARG A 282 25.30 7.18 -7.23
N SER A 283 24.09 6.95 -6.70
CA SER A 283 23.46 5.64 -6.61
C SER A 283 22.00 5.72 -7.01
N CYS A 284 21.56 4.85 -7.91
CA CYS A 284 20.14 4.69 -8.26
C CYS A 284 19.46 3.55 -7.49
N GLY A 285 20.21 2.80 -6.67
CA GLY A 285 19.68 1.74 -5.82
C GLY A 285 19.26 2.25 -4.44
N PHE A 286 18.58 1.38 -3.69
CA PHE A 286 18.32 1.62 -2.27
C PHE A 286 19.62 1.75 -1.47
N PRO A 287 19.60 2.50 -0.35
CA PRO A 287 20.70 2.44 0.61
C PRO A 287 20.91 1.02 1.11
N ARG A 288 22.18 0.63 1.30
CA ARG A 288 22.55 -0.73 1.75
C ARG A 288 22.33 -0.98 3.24
N ILE A 289 22.01 0.07 3.99
CA ILE A 289 21.84 0.02 5.45
C ILE A 289 20.45 0.48 5.85
N PRO A 290 19.86 -0.11 6.91
CA PRO A 290 18.55 0.28 7.37
C PRO A 290 18.58 1.67 8.01
N VAL A 291 17.42 2.33 7.97
CA VAL A 291 17.18 3.59 8.66
C VAL A 291 15.96 3.47 9.56
N VAL A 292 16.08 3.97 10.79
CA VAL A 292 14.96 4.05 11.73
C VAL A 292 14.86 5.46 12.30
N LEU A 293 13.66 6.04 12.28
CA LEU A 293 13.33 7.33 12.86
C LEU A 293 12.82 7.14 14.29
N LEU A 294 13.52 7.73 15.25
CA LEU A 294 13.24 7.68 16.68
C LEU A 294 12.38 8.87 17.11
N PRO A 295 11.52 8.73 18.14
CA PRO A 295 10.95 9.87 18.86
C PRO A 295 12.01 10.89 19.27
N SER A 296 11.67 12.18 19.28
CA SER A 296 12.59 13.28 19.60
C SER A 296 13.23 13.13 21.00
N SER A 297 12.40 12.93 22.04
CA SER A 297 12.81 12.74 23.44
C SER A 297 13.81 11.60 23.62
N GLU A 298 13.52 10.43 23.03
CA GLU A 298 14.42 9.29 23.07
C GLU A 298 15.70 9.54 22.27
N GLY A 299 15.58 10.08 21.06
CA GLY A 299 16.75 10.40 20.23
C GLY A 299 17.69 11.42 20.86
N GLU A 300 17.16 12.46 21.49
CA GLU A 300 17.93 13.48 22.22
C GLU A 300 18.62 12.91 23.46
N ARG A 301 17.93 12.05 24.22
CA ARG A 301 18.52 11.32 25.35
C ARG A 301 19.72 10.50 24.90
N LEU A 302 19.60 9.76 23.80
CA LEU A 302 20.70 8.95 23.26
C LEU A 302 21.85 9.79 22.71
N ARG A 303 21.54 10.92 22.08
CA ARG A 303 22.56 11.87 21.62
C ARG A 303 23.37 12.40 22.79
N GLN A 304 22.71 12.86 23.86
CA GLN A 304 23.38 13.35 25.05
C GLN A 304 24.31 12.28 25.65
N GLN A 305 23.83 11.04 25.76
CA GLN A 305 24.66 9.91 26.24
C GLN A 305 25.87 9.65 25.35
N CYS A 306 25.71 9.72 24.02
CA CYS A 306 26.84 9.58 23.09
C CYS A 306 27.87 10.71 23.24
N GLU A 307 27.44 11.95 23.50
CA GLU A 307 28.33 13.10 23.71
C GLU A 307 29.05 13.07 25.05
N GLU A 308 28.37 12.56 26.10
CA GLU A 308 28.96 12.33 27.43
C GLU A 308 30.00 11.19 27.43
N GLY A 309 30.12 10.47 26.32
CA GLY A 309 31.06 9.35 26.15
C GLY A 309 30.56 8.03 26.73
N SER A 310 29.28 7.96 27.11
CA SER A 310 28.64 6.70 27.53
C SER A 310 28.64 5.69 26.38
N GLU A 311 28.89 4.42 26.71
CA GLU A 311 28.77 3.34 25.73
C GLU A 311 27.28 3.03 25.51
N VAL A 312 26.72 3.55 24.41
CA VAL A 312 25.35 3.25 23.99
C VAL A 312 25.38 2.17 22.92
N GLN A 313 24.74 1.03 23.17
CA GLN A 313 24.57 -0.06 22.22
C GLN A 313 23.11 -0.14 21.80
N ALA A 314 22.86 -0.41 20.52
CA ALA A 314 21.52 -0.75 20.05
C ALA A 314 21.53 -2.05 19.25
N GLU A 315 20.43 -2.79 19.35
CA GLU A 315 20.19 -4.02 18.62
C GLU A 315 18.74 -4.07 18.13
N PHE A 316 18.54 -4.49 16.88
CA PHE A 316 17.22 -4.76 16.34
C PHE A 316 17.28 -5.78 15.21
N GLU A 317 16.20 -6.54 15.05
CA GLU A 317 15.97 -7.40 13.90
C GLU A 317 15.06 -6.67 12.92
N ILE A 318 15.49 -6.54 11.67
CA ILE A 318 14.77 -5.75 10.68
C ILE A 318 13.43 -6.41 10.37
N MET A 319 12.33 -5.70 10.62
CA MET A 319 10.99 -6.22 10.40
C MET A 319 10.64 -6.30 8.91
N PRO A 320 9.81 -7.27 8.49
CA PRO A 320 9.25 -7.28 7.13
C PRO A 320 8.34 -6.07 6.89
N ASP A 321 8.09 -5.79 5.61
CA ASP A 321 7.18 -4.72 5.21
C ASP A 321 6.43 -5.09 3.92
N HIS A 322 5.20 -4.60 3.82
CA HIS A 322 4.30 -4.87 2.71
C HIS A 322 4.31 -3.76 1.64
N TYR A 323 5.01 -2.65 1.90
CA TYR A 323 5.13 -1.57 0.91
C TYR A 323 5.86 -2.05 -0.35
N PRO A 324 5.42 -1.60 -1.54
CA PRO A 324 6.08 -1.93 -2.80
C PRO A 324 7.51 -1.38 -2.85
N ARG A 325 8.44 -2.22 -3.29
CA ARG A 325 9.88 -1.91 -3.30
C ARG A 325 10.33 -1.63 -4.73
N ARG A 326 10.34 -0.34 -5.09
CA ARG A 326 10.72 0.12 -6.43
C ARG A 326 11.98 1.00 -6.35
N THR A 327 13.06 0.54 -6.96
CA THR A 327 14.29 1.34 -7.12
C THR A 327 14.06 2.52 -8.05
N LEU A 328 14.94 3.53 -8.02
CA LEU A 328 14.80 4.71 -8.89
C LEU A 328 14.68 4.35 -10.39
N PRO A 329 15.50 3.45 -10.96
CA PRO A 329 15.36 3.07 -12.36
C PRO A 329 13.99 2.47 -12.68
N ARG A 330 13.46 1.63 -11.78
CA ARG A 330 12.11 1.05 -11.93
C ARG A 330 11.04 2.12 -11.83
N ARG A 331 11.11 3.03 -10.85
CA ARG A 331 10.18 4.16 -10.69
C ARG A 331 10.22 5.10 -11.90
N LEU A 332 11.41 5.40 -12.45
CA LEU A 332 11.56 6.21 -13.66
C LEU A 332 10.96 5.51 -14.88
N CYS A 333 11.27 4.23 -15.08
CA CYS A 333 10.71 3.45 -16.18
C CYS A 333 9.18 3.40 -16.09
N GLN A 334 8.63 3.10 -14.92
CA GLN A 334 7.18 3.09 -14.68
C GLN A 334 6.57 4.47 -14.87
N GLY A 335 7.20 5.52 -14.34
CA GLY A 335 6.73 6.89 -14.46
C GLY A 335 6.71 7.40 -15.90
N VAL A 336 7.77 7.11 -16.67
CA VAL A 336 7.85 7.42 -18.11
C VAL A 336 6.82 6.61 -18.89
N ALA A 337 6.74 5.30 -18.66
CA ALA A 337 5.74 4.44 -19.30
C ALA A 337 4.32 4.93 -19.02
N LEU A 338 4.01 5.30 -17.77
CA LEU A 338 2.71 5.84 -17.38
C LEU A 338 2.45 7.19 -18.04
N MET A 339 3.38 8.13 -17.96
CA MET A 339 3.25 9.50 -18.51
C MET A 339 2.96 9.49 -20.02
N PHE A 340 3.63 8.61 -20.76
CA PHE A 340 3.45 8.50 -22.22
C PHE A 340 2.40 7.46 -22.65
N SER A 341 1.77 6.76 -21.69
CA SER A 341 0.66 5.86 -21.99
C SER A 341 -0.64 6.63 -22.24
N GLY A 342 -1.60 5.97 -22.91
CA GLY A 342 -2.96 6.51 -23.03
C GLY A 342 -3.61 6.80 -21.68
N ILE A 343 -3.23 6.05 -20.63
CA ILE A 343 -3.70 6.28 -19.25
C ILE A 343 -3.14 7.61 -18.73
N GLY A 344 -1.84 7.88 -18.88
CA GLY A 344 -1.24 9.15 -18.43
C GLY A 344 -1.84 10.37 -19.11
N ILE A 345 -2.09 10.29 -20.42
CA ILE A 345 -2.78 11.34 -21.18
C ILE A 345 -4.19 11.57 -20.63
N LEU A 346 -4.94 10.49 -20.39
CA LEU A 346 -6.27 10.54 -19.81
C LEU A 346 -6.26 11.22 -18.43
N TYR A 347 -5.34 10.84 -17.53
CA TYR A 347 -5.18 11.49 -16.22
C TYR A 347 -4.82 12.98 -16.33
N GLY A 348 -3.99 13.36 -17.31
CA GLY A 348 -3.69 14.76 -17.60
C GLY A 348 -4.95 15.55 -17.97
N ILE A 349 -5.80 15.00 -18.83
CA ILE A 349 -7.08 15.61 -19.23
C ILE A 349 -8.03 15.70 -18.02
N ILE A 350 -8.16 14.63 -17.24
CA ILE A 350 -9.00 14.59 -16.02
C ILE A 350 -8.58 15.70 -15.04
N GLY A 351 -7.27 15.90 -14.86
CA GLY A 351 -6.73 16.96 -14.02
C GLY A 351 -7.16 18.38 -14.45
N LEU A 352 -7.30 18.62 -15.76
CA LEU A 352 -7.82 19.91 -16.28
C LEU A 352 -9.26 20.17 -15.86
N PHE A 353 -10.05 19.10 -15.67
CA PHE A 353 -11.44 19.19 -15.20
C PHE A 353 -11.57 19.19 -13.67
N LYS A 354 -10.45 19.18 -12.92
CA LYS A 354 -10.42 19.12 -11.46
C LYS A 354 -11.26 17.98 -10.89
N VAL A 355 -11.31 16.87 -11.60
CA VAL A 355 -11.97 15.66 -11.12
C VAL A 355 -11.04 14.97 -10.15
N GLU A 356 -11.49 14.82 -8.91
CA GLU A 356 -10.77 14.06 -7.88
C GLU A 356 -10.75 12.59 -8.26
N VAL A 357 -9.56 11.99 -8.27
CA VAL A 357 -9.37 10.59 -8.65
C VAL A 357 -9.10 9.75 -7.41
N GLY A 358 -9.76 8.60 -7.31
CA GLY A 358 -9.52 7.63 -6.24
C GLY A 358 -10.24 7.95 -4.93
N ALA A 359 -11.19 8.89 -4.95
CA ALA A 359 -12.00 9.24 -3.77
C ALA A 359 -12.80 8.04 -3.23
N GLU A 360 -13.06 7.02 -4.04
CA GLU A 360 -13.70 5.80 -3.57
C GLU A 360 -12.84 4.99 -2.59
N PHE A 361 -11.51 5.09 -2.69
CA PHE A 361 -10.59 4.31 -1.86
C PHE A 361 -10.50 4.91 -0.47
N THR A 362 -10.41 6.24 -0.39
CA THR A 362 -10.44 6.95 0.89
C THR A 362 -11.82 6.86 1.54
N GLU A 363 -12.91 6.90 0.76
CA GLU A 363 -14.26 6.69 1.29
C GLU A 363 -14.47 5.25 1.79
N ALA A 364 -13.90 4.24 1.12
CA ALA A 364 -13.91 2.85 1.61
C ALA A 364 -13.24 2.75 2.99
N GLU A 365 -12.00 3.26 3.12
CA GLU A 365 -11.26 3.24 4.37
C GLU A 365 -11.99 4.02 5.47
N LYS A 366 -12.45 5.23 5.16
CA LYS A 366 -13.16 6.10 6.12
C LYS A 366 -14.45 5.45 6.61
N THR A 367 -15.25 4.89 5.71
CA THR A 367 -16.54 4.28 6.06
C THR A 367 -16.35 2.98 6.86
N ALA A 368 -15.38 2.15 6.45
CA ALA A 368 -15.04 0.92 7.18
C ALA A 368 -14.53 1.26 8.59
N THR A 369 -13.58 2.19 8.71
CA THR A 369 -13.01 2.63 10.00
C THR A 369 -14.08 3.19 10.93
N ALA A 370 -14.99 4.04 10.42
CA ALA A 370 -16.09 4.61 11.21
C ALA A 370 -17.05 3.55 11.77
N ARG A 371 -17.09 2.36 11.17
CA ARG A 371 -17.91 1.22 11.60
C ARG A 371 -17.13 0.15 12.37
N GLY A 372 -15.83 0.35 12.59
CA GLY A 372 -14.96 -0.65 13.20
C GLY A 372 -14.73 -1.88 12.33
N ILE A 373 -14.96 -1.78 11.01
CA ILE A 373 -14.72 -2.84 10.04
C ILE A 373 -13.24 -2.79 9.64
N PRO A 374 -12.49 -3.90 9.75
CA PRO A 374 -11.13 -4.00 9.22
C PRO A 374 -11.09 -3.62 7.74
N CYS A 375 -10.15 -2.76 7.36
CA CYS A 375 -9.90 -2.37 5.98
C CYS A 375 -8.47 -2.76 5.59
N ALA A 376 -8.29 -3.42 4.45
CA ALA A 376 -6.99 -3.90 3.98
C ALA A 376 -6.78 -3.59 2.49
N CYS A 377 -5.58 -3.13 2.15
CA CYS A 377 -5.08 -3.09 0.78
C CYS A 377 -4.69 -4.49 0.31
N ILE A 378 -5.18 -4.92 -0.85
CA ILE A 378 -5.00 -6.28 -1.37
C ILE A 378 -4.20 -6.35 -2.68
N ASP A 379 -3.85 -5.20 -3.24
CA ASP A 379 -2.97 -5.13 -4.40
C ASP A 379 -1.52 -5.38 -3.94
N VAL A 380 -0.93 -6.45 -4.47
CA VAL A 380 0.43 -6.88 -4.15
C VAL A 380 1.26 -6.73 -5.42
N ASP A 381 2.13 -5.73 -5.39
CA ASP A 381 2.86 -5.20 -6.54
C ASP A 381 4.06 -6.05 -7.00
#